data_AF-A0A8T6EPH3-F1
#
_entry.id   AF-A0A8T6EPH3-F1
#
_cell.length_a   1.000
_cell.length_b   1.000
_cell.length_c   1.000
_cell.angle_alpha   90.00
_cell.angle_beta   90.00
_cell.angle_gamma   90.00
#
_symmetry.space_group_name_H-M   'P 1'
#
loop_
_entity.id
_entity.type
_entity.pdbx_description
1 polymer ?
#
loop_
_entity_poly.entity_id
_entity_poly.type
_entity_poly.pdbx_seq_one_letter_code
_entity_poly.pdbx_strand_id
1 'polypeptide(L)'
;MALPDWLTAHPIRTANSVAFGGVHARGVLAVGGVNALGVVAIGGVNAVGFIAIGGANAIGVVAIGGAQALGLVAVGGVRARGLVARTRRGRRERQASTTGAHEV
;
A
#
# COMPACT_ATOMS: atom_id res chain seq x y z
N MET A 1 25.04 8.87 30.62
CA MET A 1 26.06 8.78 29.56
C MET A 1 25.46 9.41 28.30
N ALA A 2 25.81 10.66 28.01
CA ALA A 2 25.31 11.37 26.83
C ALA A 2 26.16 10.96 25.61
N LEU A 3 25.50 10.61 24.50
CA LEU A 3 26.19 10.28 23.25
C LEU A 3 26.85 11.55 22.67
N PRO A 4 28.05 11.45 22.10
CA PRO A 4 28.86 12.62 21.71
C PRO A 4 28.26 13.37 20.52
N ASP A 5 28.53 14.69 20.44
CA ASP A 5 27.83 15.62 19.55
C ASP A 5 28.02 15.36 18.05
N TRP A 6 29.07 14.64 17.65
CA TRP A 6 29.24 14.20 16.25
C TRP A 6 28.28 13.05 15.87
N LEU A 7 27.77 12.32 16.86
CA LEU A 7 26.74 11.29 16.72
C LEU A 7 25.34 11.91 16.62
N THR A 8 25.14 13.12 17.16
CA THR A 8 23.88 13.89 17.07
C THR A 8 23.89 14.91 15.92
N ALA A 9 25.05 15.40 15.48
CA ALA A 9 25.19 16.42 14.43
C ALA A 9 25.37 15.89 13.00
N HIS A 10 25.49 14.57 12.81
CA HIS A 10 25.58 13.96 11.48
C HIS A 10 24.58 12.82 11.30
N PRO A 11 23.26 13.10 11.19
CA PRO A 11 22.46 12.23 10.37
C PRO A 11 23.01 12.40 8.95
N ILE A 12 23.57 11.33 8.39
CA ILE A 12 23.83 11.21 6.95
C ILE A 12 22.63 11.85 6.24
N ARG A 13 22.85 13.02 5.63
CA ARG A 13 21.82 13.79 4.94
C ARG A 13 21.03 12.86 4.03
N THR A 14 19.75 12.61 4.33
CA THR A 14 18.60 12.64 3.39
C THR A 14 18.84 12.23 1.92
N ALA A 15 19.67 11.23 1.66
CA ALA A 15 19.89 10.63 0.34
C ALA A 15 19.66 9.10 0.34
N ASN A 16 19.56 8.50 1.54
CA ASN A 16 19.18 7.09 1.75
C ASN A 16 17.72 6.95 2.23
N SER A 17 16.83 7.71 1.59
CA SER A 17 15.51 7.33 1.04
C SER A 17 14.53 6.37 1.75
N VAL A 18 14.77 5.82 2.94
CA VAL A 18 13.88 4.83 3.59
C VAL A 18 13.42 5.32 4.95
N ALA A 19 12.10 5.30 5.20
CA ALA A 19 11.49 5.75 6.45
C ALA A 19 10.56 4.68 7.04
N PHE A 20 10.68 4.45 8.35
CA PHE A 20 9.80 3.57 9.12
C PHE A 20 9.12 4.37 10.22
N GLY A 21 7.83 4.16 10.44
CA GLY A 21 7.11 4.83 11.51
C GLY A 21 5.91 4.04 12.00
N GLY A 22 5.72 3.98 13.32
CA GLY A 22 4.60 3.24 13.91
C GLY A 22 3.23 3.80 13.51
N VAL A 23 3.13 5.12 13.32
CA VAL A 23 1.89 5.79 12.90
C VAL A 23 2.04 6.36 11.49
N HIS A 24 3.08 7.14 11.25
CA HIS A 24 3.33 7.82 9.97
C HIS A 24 4.77 7.64 9.50
N ALA A 25 4.96 7.40 8.20
CA ALA A 25 6.26 7.38 7.55
C ALA A 25 6.25 8.17 6.25
N ARG A 26 7.34 8.90 5.98
CA ARG A 26 7.55 9.71 4.76
C ARG A 26 8.98 9.53 4.24
N GLY A 27 9.13 9.14 2.98
CA GLY A 27 10.43 8.88 2.35
C GLY A 27 10.29 8.45 0.90
N VAL A 28 11.37 8.07 0.21
CA VAL A 28 11.23 7.45 -1.13
C VAL A 28 10.65 6.05 -0.99
N LEU A 29 11.12 5.28 -0.01
CA LEU A 29 10.49 4.09 0.54
C LEU A 29 9.95 4.44 1.92
N ALA A 30 8.65 4.26 2.14
CA ALA A 30 8.01 4.57 3.42
C ALA A 30 7.20 3.38 3.91
N VAL A 31 7.40 2.98 5.17
CA VAL A 31 6.63 1.93 5.84
C VAL A 31 6.01 2.50 7.10
N GLY A 32 4.70 2.67 7.09
CA GLY A 32 3.91 3.29 8.15
C GLY A 32 2.86 2.33 8.70
N GLY A 33 2.71 2.25 10.02
CA GLY A 33 1.66 1.41 10.61
C GLY A 33 0.24 1.90 10.28
N VAL A 34 0.01 3.21 10.23
CA VAL A 34 -1.28 3.78 9.80
C VAL A 34 -1.15 4.38 8.41
N ASN A 35 -0.26 5.36 8.21
CA ASN A 35 -0.08 6.02 6.93
C ASN A 35 1.38 5.98 6.46
N ALA A 36 1.57 5.72 5.17
CA ALA A 36 2.86 5.83 4.50
C ALA A 36 2.76 6.68 3.22
N LEU A 37 3.75 7.55 3.01
CA LEU A 37 3.84 8.41 1.83
C LEU A 37 5.24 8.33 1.22
N GLY A 38 5.33 8.00 -0.06
CA GLY A 38 6.61 7.90 -0.75
C GLY A 38 6.51 7.54 -2.21
N VAL A 39 7.63 7.24 -2.88
CA VAL A 39 7.59 6.64 -4.22
C VAL A 39 7.08 5.20 -4.10
N VAL A 40 7.59 4.47 -3.12
CA VAL A 40 7.09 3.17 -2.67
C VAL A 40 6.57 3.35 -1.25
N ALA A 41 5.27 3.14 -1.05
CA ALA A 41 4.62 3.33 0.24
C ALA A 41 3.89 2.06 0.68
N ILE A 42 4.15 1.64 1.93
CA ILE A 42 3.48 0.51 2.58
C ILE A 42 2.83 1.02 3.86
N GLY A 43 1.50 1.10 3.85
CA GLY A 43 0.69 1.59 4.95
C GLY A 43 -0.22 0.51 5.51
N GLY A 44 -0.27 0.34 6.83
CA GLY A 44 -1.23 -0.61 7.42
C GLY A 44 -2.68 -0.19 7.18
N VAL A 45 -2.98 1.11 7.09
CA VAL A 45 -4.30 1.62 6.71
C VAL A 45 -4.25 2.28 5.34
N ASN A 46 -3.44 3.33 5.19
CA ASN A 46 -3.37 4.12 3.96
C ASN A 46 -1.93 4.21 3.42
N ALA A 47 -1.79 4.05 2.11
CA ALA A 47 -0.53 4.29 1.40
C ALA A 47 -0.73 5.18 0.18
N VAL A 48 0.18 6.13 -0.02
CA VAL A 48 0.20 6.96 -1.24
C VAL A 48 1.60 6.98 -1.83
N GLY A 49 1.69 6.68 -3.12
CA GLY A 49 2.96 6.73 -3.84
C GLY A 49 2.86 6.39 -5.31
N PHE A 50 3.99 6.17 -5.98
CA PHE A 50 3.98 5.59 -7.32
C PHE A 50 3.56 4.12 -7.25
N ILE A 51 4.14 3.39 -6.30
CA ILE A 51 3.73 2.06 -5.86
C ILE A 51 3.17 2.20 -4.44
N ALA A 52 1.90 1.86 -4.25
CA ALA A 52 1.24 1.98 -2.95
C ALA A 52 0.59 0.67 -2.53
N ILE A 53 0.88 0.23 -1.31
CA ILE A 53 0.29 -0.95 -0.68
C ILE A 53 -0.36 -0.51 0.63
N GLY A 54 -1.69 -0.55 0.68
CA GLY A 54 -2.49 -0.12 1.81
C GLY A 54 -3.40 -1.23 2.32
N GLY A 55 -3.45 -1.45 3.63
CA GLY A 55 -4.37 -2.43 4.20
C GLY A 55 -5.84 -2.06 3.97
N ALA A 56 -6.20 -0.78 4.04
CA ALA A 56 -7.53 -0.30 3.67
C ALA A 56 -7.52 0.39 2.30
N ASN A 57 -6.70 1.43 2.15
CA ASN A 57 -6.69 2.28 0.95
C ASN A 57 -5.27 2.43 0.38
N ALA A 58 -5.14 2.31 -0.94
CA ALA A 58 -3.90 2.59 -1.66
C ALA A 58 -4.14 3.51 -2.85
N ILE A 59 -3.26 4.50 -3.02
CA ILE A 59 -3.32 5.46 -4.12
C ILE A 59 -1.96 5.53 -4.79
N GLY A 60 -1.90 5.25 -6.09
CA GLY A 60 -0.67 5.37 -6.86
C GLY A 60 -0.79 5.02 -8.33
N VAL A 61 0.31 4.91 -9.06
CA VAL A 61 0.28 4.36 -10.42
C VAL A 61 -0.03 2.87 -10.35
N VAL A 62 0.64 2.17 -9.44
CA VAL A 62 0.33 0.80 -9.03
C VAL A 62 -0.19 0.83 -7.60
N ALA A 63 -1.45 0.46 -7.40
CA ALA A 63 -2.11 0.52 -6.10
C ALA A 63 -2.69 -0.83 -5.71
N ILE A 64 -2.37 -1.30 -4.51
CA ILE A 64 -2.91 -2.52 -3.91
C ILE A 64 -3.56 -2.15 -2.58
N GLY A 65 -4.89 -2.23 -2.54
CA GLY A 65 -5.70 -1.86 -1.39
C GLY A 65 -6.57 -3.02 -0.91
N GLY A 66 -6.62 -3.26 0.40
CA GLY A 66 -7.51 -4.29 0.94
C GLY A 66 -8.99 -3.96 0.75
N ALA A 67 -9.39 -2.69 0.90
CA ALA A 67 -10.75 -2.24 0.58
C ALA A 67 -10.78 -1.49 -0.76
N GLN A 68 -9.95 -0.46 -0.91
CA GLN A 68 -9.94 0.42 -2.07
C GLN A 68 -8.55 0.62 -2.66
N ALA A 69 -8.44 0.51 -3.98
CA ALA A 69 -7.24 0.85 -4.72
C ALA A 69 -7.54 1.84 -5.85
N LEU A 70 -6.71 2.87 -5.98
CA LEU A 70 -6.82 3.91 -7.00
C LEU A 70 -5.48 4.02 -7.74
N GLY A 71 -5.49 3.78 -9.05
CA GLY A 71 -4.28 3.92 -9.86
C GLY A 71 -4.44 3.58 -11.33
N LEU A 72 -3.36 3.57 -12.10
CA LEU A 72 -3.38 3.03 -13.46
C LEU A 72 -3.60 1.52 -13.42
N VAL A 73 -2.86 0.84 -12.54
CA VAL A 73 -3.04 -0.56 -12.18
C VAL A 73 -3.53 -0.60 -10.74
N ALA A 74 -4.76 -1.05 -10.54
CA ALA A 74 -5.41 -1.05 -9.23
C ALA A 74 -5.94 -2.44 -8.87
N VAL A 75 -5.54 -2.94 -7.70
CA VAL A 75 -6.06 -4.19 -7.13
C VAL A 75 -6.72 -3.89 -5.80
N GLY A 76 -8.04 -4.00 -5.76
CA GLY A 76 -8.87 -3.71 -4.59
C GLY A 76 -9.61 -4.96 -4.10
N GLY A 77 -9.82 -5.11 -2.80
CA GLY A 77 -10.74 -6.15 -2.31
C GLY A 77 -12.19 -5.84 -2.65
N VAL A 78 -12.63 -4.60 -2.38
CA VAL A 78 -14.02 -4.16 -2.57
C VAL A 78 -14.14 -3.29 -3.82
N ARG A 79 -13.26 -2.31 -3.98
CA ARG A 79 -13.27 -1.36 -5.10
C ARG A 79 -11.86 -1.16 -5.66
N ALA A 80 -11.73 -1.20 -6.97
CA ALA A 80 -10.51 -0.84 -7.68
C ALA A 80 -10.90 0.10 -8.81
N ARG A 81 -10.15 1.19 -9.00
CA ARG A 81 -10.37 2.11 -10.11
C ARG A 81 -9.04 2.39 -10.79
N GLY A 82 -9.04 2.21 -12.10
CA GLY A 82 -7.86 2.35 -12.94
C GLY A 82 -8.08 1.90 -14.37
N LEU A 83 -7.08 2.12 -15.21
CA LEU A 83 -7.05 1.59 -16.57
C LEU A 83 -7.11 0.06 -16.54
N VAL A 84 -6.35 -0.53 -15.62
CA VAL A 84 -6.39 -1.96 -15.30
C VAL A 84 -6.83 -2.10 -13.85
N ALA A 85 -8.12 -2.34 -13.64
CA ALA A 85 -8.70 -2.49 -12.32
C ALA A 85 -9.18 -3.93 -12.08
N ARG A 86 -8.78 -4.52 -10.94
CA ARG A 86 -9.24 -5.84 -10.52
C ARG A 86 -9.80 -5.80 -9.11
N THR A 87 -11.00 -6.34 -8.94
CA THR A 87 -11.61 -6.55 -7.62
C THR A 87 -11.63 -8.02 -7.27
N ARG A 88 -11.43 -8.37 -5.99
CA ARG A 88 -11.56 -9.76 -5.52
C ARG A 88 -13.01 -10.23 -5.46
N ARG A 89 -13.96 -9.30 -5.27
CA ARG A 89 -15.39 -9.61 -5.12
C ARG A 89 -15.99 -10.34 -6.33
N GLY A 90 -15.64 -9.96 -7.56
CA GLY A 90 -16.16 -10.59 -8.78
C GLY A 90 -15.69 -12.04 -9.03
N ARG A 91 -14.72 -12.55 -8.26
CA ARG A 91 -14.22 -13.93 -8.43
C ARG A 91 -15.03 -14.96 -7.65
N ARG A 92 -15.62 -14.59 -6.50
CA ARG A 92 -16.42 -15.50 -5.68
C ARG A 92 -17.80 -15.78 -6.30
N GLU A 93 -18.42 -14.78 -6.91
CA GLU A 93 -19.71 -14.97 -7.59
C GLU A 93 -19.61 -15.90 -8.82
N ARG A 94 -18.50 -15.86 -9.57
CA ARG A 94 -18.28 -16.75 -10.73
C ARG A 94 -17.94 -18.19 -10.37
N GLN A 95 -17.49 -18.47 -9.15
CA GLN A 95 -17.20 -19.83 -8.69
C GLN A 95 -18.42 -20.50 -8.06
N ALA A 96 -19.32 -19.72 -7.45
CA ALA A 96 -20.57 -20.24 -6.90
C ALA A 96 -21.51 -20.77 -8.00
N SER A 97 -21.45 -20.20 -9.21
CA SER A 97 -22.32 -20.60 -10.33
C SER A 97 -21.90 -21.90 -11.03
N THR A 98 -20.67 -22.39 -10.84
CA THR A 98 -20.19 -23.63 -11.50
C THR A 98 -20.37 -24.89 -10.66
N THR A 99 -20.62 -24.76 -9.36
CA THR A 99 -20.77 -25.92 -8.45
C THR A 99 -22.21 -26.45 -8.39
N GLY A 100 -23.21 -25.65 -8.80
CA GLY A 100 -24.63 -26.08 -8.81
C GLY A 100 -25.09 -26.83 -10.06
N ALA A 101 -24.19 -27.14 -11.00
CA ALA A 101 -24.55 -27.74 -12.29
C ALA A 101 -24.25 -29.24 -12.41
N HIS A 102 -23.88 -29.91 -11.30
CA HIS A 102 -23.45 -31.31 -11.30
C HIS A 102 -24.23 -32.25 -10.36
N GLU A 103 -25.47 -31.90 -9.97
CA GLU A 103 -26.43 -32.85 -9.39
C GLU A 103 -27.67 -32.94 -10.28
N VAL A 104 -27.69 -33.93 -11.17
CA VAL A 104 -28.89 -34.51 -11.78
C VAL A 104 -28.67 -36.01 -11.93
#